data_AF-A0A351CGR3-F1
#
_entry.id   AF-A0A351CGR3-F1
#
_cell.length_a   1.000
_cell.length_b   1.000
_cell.length_c   1.000
_cell.angle_alpha   90.00
_cell.angle_beta   90.00
_cell.angle_gamma   90.00
#
_symmetry.space_group_name_H-M   'P 1'
#
loop_
_entity.id
_entity.type
_entity.pdbx_description
1 polymer ?
#
loop_
_entity_poly.entity_id
_entity_poly.type
_entity_poly.pdbx_seq_one_letter_code
_entity_poly.pdbx_strand_id
1 'polypeptide(L)'
;MKAGTQHRSPVFKKIKRSLDPAYGYLIFERAFSFADNDVFQDIIDGIMNLNLRIFDSKIHHDKNLGLSLLVVRIDPNRADNIMQDVLNIGIPNDMTFYTYGSRI
;
A
#
# COMPACT_ATOMS: atom_id res chain seq x y z
N MET A 1 -23.78 -10.37 -3.90
CA MET A 1 -22.31 -10.23 -3.82
C MET A 1 -21.94 -8.85 -4.33
N LYS A 2 -21.45 -7.93 -3.48
CA LYS A 2 -21.00 -6.60 -3.91
C LYS A 2 -19.50 -6.50 -3.65
N ALA A 3 -18.70 -6.96 -4.61
CA ALA A 3 -17.28 -6.69 -4.64
C ALA A 3 -17.06 -5.40 -5.45
N GLY A 4 -16.55 -4.38 -4.78
CA GLY A 4 -16.32 -3.06 -5.38
C GLY A 4 -16.33 -1.99 -4.31
N THR A 5 -15.37 -2.03 -3.39
CA THR A 5 -15.13 -0.95 -2.45
C THR A 5 -14.86 0.31 -3.28
N GLN A 6 -15.81 1.26 -3.32
CA GLN A 6 -15.60 2.56 -3.96
C GLN A 6 -14.38 3.21 -3.30
N HIS A 7 -13.25 3.27 -4.02
CA HIS A 7 -12.02 3.90 -3.57
C HIS A 7 -12.23 5.42 -3.41
N ARG A 8 -12.53 5.85 -2.18
CA ARG A 8 -12.83 7.25 -1.85
C ARG A 8 -11.62 8.04 -1.34
N SER A 9 -10.44 7.43 -1.19
CA SER A 9 -9.24 8.20 -0.81
C SER A 9 -8.87 9.20 -1.91
N PRO A 10 -8.90 10.52 -1.63
CA PRO A 10 -8.48 11.53 -2.58
C PRO A 10 -6.96 11.46 -2.83
N VAL A 11 -6.19 11.01 -1.83
CA VAL A 11 -4.73 10.90 -1.90
C VAL A 11 -4.33 9.76 -2.82
N PHE A 12 -4.96 8.59 -2.66
CA PHE A 12 -4.74 7.47 -3.56
C PHE A 12 -5.06 7.84 -5.01
N LYS A 13 -6.16 8.57 -5.26
CA LYS A 13 -6.49 9.05 -6.62
C LYS A 13 -5.41 9.93 -7.24
N LYS A 14 -4.72 10.75 -6.43
CA LYS A 14 -3.58 11.56 -6.90
C LYS A 14 -2.38 10.66 -7.24
N ILE A 15 -1.99 9.78 -6.31
CA ILE A 15 -0.81 8.90 -6.48
C ILE A 15 -1.01 7.92 -7.64
N LYS A 16 -2.21 7.35 -7.78
CA LYS A 16 -2.52 6.39 -8.85
C LYS A 16 -2.16 6.91 -10.25
N ARG A 17 -2.27 8.22 -10.49
CA ARG A 17 -1.92 8.83 -11.79
C ARG A 17 -0.42 8.81 -12.11
N SER A 18 0.43 8.66 -11.11
CA SER A 18 1.90 8.60 -11.27
C SER A 18 2.47 7.19 -11.18
N LEU A 19 1.64 6.17 -10.95
CA LEU A 19 2.09 4.78 -10.87
C LEU A 19 2.29 4.21 -12.27
N ASP A 20 3.42 3.53 -12.46
CA ASP A 20 3.79 2.90 -13.71
C ASP A 20 3.04 1.56 -13.87
N PRO A 21 2.19 1.40 -14.89
CA PRO A 21 1.38 0.18 -15.05
C PRO A 21 2.20 -1.09 -15.29
N ALA A 22 3.50 -0.99 -15.62
CA ALA A 22 4.38 -2.15 -15.80
C ALA A 22 4.70 -2.87 -14.47
N TYR A 23 4.28 -2.33 -13.33
CA TYR A 23 4.57 -2.89 -12.01
C TYR A 23 3.31 -3.19 -11.20
N GLY A 24 3.48 -4.07 -10.20
CA GLY A 24 2.53 -4.20 -9.10
C GLY A 24 2.87 -3.23 -7.97
N TYR A 25 1.88 -2.93 -7.14
CA TYR A 25 2.00 -2.02 -6.01
C TYR A 25 1.21 -2.53 -4.82
N LEU A 26 1.83 -2.45 -3.65
CA LEU A 26 1.18 -2.55 -2.35
C LEU A 26 1.05 -1.15 -1.76
N ILE A 27 -0.15 -0.78 -1.36
CA ILE A 27 -0.44 0.57 -0.88
C ILE A 27 -1.11 0.46 0.47
N PHE A 28 -0.50 1.09 1.48
CA PHE A 28 -1.01 1.13 2.84
C PHE A 28 -1.33 2.57 3.17
N GLU A 29 -2.52 2.81 3.70
CA GLU A 29 -3.02 4.14 4.03
C GLU A 29 -3.43 4.16 5.49
N ARG A 30 -3.02 5.19 6.23
CA ARG A 30 -3.48 5.44 7.59
C ARG A 30 -3.59 6.92 7.88
N ALA A 31 -4.30 7.26 8.94
CA ALA A 31 -4.36 8.63 9.44
C ALA A 31 -2.95 9.12 9.81
N PHE A 32 -2.60 10.32 9.37
CA PHE A 32 -1.35 10.97 9.72
C PHE A 32 -1.44 11.51 11.14
N SER A 33 -0.62 10.97 12.03
CA SER A 33 -0.35 11.53 13.35
C SER A 33 1.04 12.15 13.36
N PHE A 34 1.17 13.40 13.81
CA PHE A 34 2.46 14.08 13.96
C PHE A 34 3.38 13.41 14.99
N ALA A 35 2.85 12.49 15.81
CA ALA A 35 3.61 11.76 16.81
C ALA A 35 4.30 10.48 16.27
N ASP A 36 3.88 9.99 15.10
CA ASP A 36 4.43 8.76 14.53
C ASP A 36 5.54 9.12 13.55
N ASN A 37 6.80 9.10 13.98
CA ASN A 37 7.94 9.13 13.06
C ASN A 37 8.14 7.79 12.33
N ASP A 38 7.60 6.70 12.90
CA ASP A 38 7.76 5.32 12.41
C ASP A 38 6.43 4.74 11.88
N VAL A 39 5.62 5.58 11.21
CA VAL A 39 4.23 5.31 10.80
C VAL A 39 4.01 3.93 10.14
N PHE A 40 5.01 3.42 9.44
CA PHE A 40 4.90 2.17 8.67
C PHE A 40 6.01 1.16 8.97
N GLN A 41 6.78 1.34 10.05
CA GLN A 41 7.94 0.48 10.29
C GLN A 41 7.54 -0.99 10.43
N ASP A 42 6.49 -1.29 11.20
CA ASP A 42 5.96 -2.66 11.37
C ASP A 42 5.56 -3.30 10.03
N ILE A 43 4.99 -2.50 9.13
CA ILE A 43 4.59 -2.95 7.80
C ILE A 43 5.81 -3.18 6.92
N ILE A 44 6.77 -2.27 6.94
CA ILE A 44 8.01 -2.40 6.17
C ILE A 44 8.74 -3.67 6.59
N ASP A 45 8.90 -3.90 7.90
CA ASP A 45 9.55 -5.09 8.45
C ASP A 45 8.79 -6.36 8.06
N GLY A 46 7.46 -6.33 8.13
CA GLY A 46 6.60 -7.43 7.68
C GLY A 46 6.78 -7.76 6.20
N ILE A 47 6.79 -6.75 5.32
CA ILE A 47 6.94 -6.94 3.87
C ILE A 47 8.35 -7.43 3.54
N MET A 48 9.39 -6.97 4.25
CA MET A 48 10.76 -7.47 4.06
C MET A 48 10.89 -8.97 4.35
N ASN A 49 10.04 -9.51 5.21
CA ASN A 49 9.99 -10.96 5.50
C ASN A 49 9.19 -11.74 4.45
N LEU A 50 8.47 -11.08 3.55
CA LEU A 50 7.83 -11.75 2.43
C LEU A 50 8.85 -12.06 1.34
N ASN A 51 8.70 -13.21 0.67
CA ASN A 51 9.50 -13.56 -0.50
C ASN A 51 9.03 -12.79 -1.75
N LEU A 52 9.02 -11.46 -1.65
CA LEU A 52 8.63 -10.52 -2.69
C LEU A 52 9.85 -9.75 -3.16
N ARG A 53 9.95 -9.62 -4.49
CA ARG A 53 10.93 -8.72 -5.08
C ARG A 53 10.38 -7.30 -5.02
N ILE A 54 10.89 -6.52 -4.06
CA ILE A 54 10.57 -5.11 -3.87
C ILE A 54 11.58 -4.29 -4.67
N PHE A 55 11.10 -3.39 -5.51
CA PHE A 55 11.95 -2.50 -6.30
C PHE A 55 12.23 -1.19 -5.56
N ASP A 56 11.19 -0.59 -5.00
CA ASP A 56 11.27 0.63 -4.22
C ASP A 56 10.09 0.74 -3.25
N SER A 57 10.24 1.60 -2.24
CA SER A 57 9.15 2.02 -1.38
C SER A 57 9.21 3.53 -1.17
N LYS A 58 8.05 4.17 -1.06
CA LYS A 58 7.91 5.61 -0.83
C LYS A 58 6.78 5.89 0.13
N ILE A 59 7.02 6.81 1.06
CA ILE A 59 5.99 7.32 1.97
C ILE A 59 5.54 8.69 1.46
N HIS A 60 4.23 8.86 1.35
CA HIS A 60 3.56 10.10 0.93
C HIS A 60 2.72 10.62 2.08
N HIS A 61 2.94 11.87 2.48
CA HIS A 61 2.12 12.55 3.48
C HIS A 61 1.26 13.62 2.81
N ASP A 62 -0.06 13.50 2.92
CA ASP A 62 -0.99 14.57 2.57
C ASP A 62 -1.44 15.25 3.86
N LYS A 63 -0.69 16.28 4.26
CA LYS A 63 -0.95 17.07 5.48
C LYS A 63 -2.32 17.76 5.46
N ASN A 64 -2.87 18.06 4.27
CA ASN A 64 -4.17 18.73 4.16
C ASN A 64 -5.31 17.79 4.51
N LEU A 65 -5.14 16.50 4.21
CA LEU A 65 -6.14 15.46 4.47
C LEU A 65 -5.83 14.65 5.73
N GLY A 66 -4.67 14.89 6.37
CA GLY A 66 -4.24 14.14 7.53
C GLY A 66 -4.07 12.65 7.22
N LEU A 67 -3.48 12.32 6.06
CA LEU A 67 -3.29 10.94 5.61
C LEU A 67 -1.82 10.68 5.24
N SER A 68 -1.36 9.49 5.58
CA SER A 68 -0.08 8.93 5.16
C SER A 68 -0.29 7.70 4.31
N LEU A 69 0.47 7.58 3.22
CA LEU A 69 0.45 6.42 2.34
C LEU A 69 1.85 5.86 2.18
N LEU A 70 2.03 4.57 2.46
CA LEU A 70 3.20 3.80 2.02
C LEU A 70 2.85 3.16 0.67
N VAL A 71 3.68 3.39 -0.33
CA VAL A 71 3.59 2.78 -1.67
C VAL A 71 4.83 1.92 -1.86
N VAL A 72 4.64 0.62 -2.07
CA VAL A 72 5.70 -0.35 -2.30
C VAL A 72 5.56 -0.90 -3.71
N ARG A 73 6.59 -0.71 -4.54
CA ARG A 73 6.64 -1.23 -5.91
C ARG A 73 7.19 -2.65 -5.90
N ILE A 74 6.48 -3.56 -6.55
CA ILE A 74 6.77 -4.99 -6.57
C ILE A 74 6.75 -5.56 -7.99
N ASP A 75 7.29 -6.78 -8.14
CA ASP A 75 7.20 -7.56 -9.38
C ASP A 75 5.73 -7.82 -9.78
N PRO A 76 5.30 -7.43 -10.99
CA PRO A 76 3.94 -7.67 -11.47
C PRO A 76 3.59 -9.16 -11.57
N ASN A 77 4.58 -10.04 -11.76
CA ASN A 77 4.36 -11.49 -11.92
C ASN A 77 4.09 -12.21 -10.60
N ARG A 78 4.17 -11.50 -9.47
CA ARG A 78 3.96 -12.05 -8.12
C ARG A 78 2.57 -11.75 -7.57
N ALA A 79 1.63 -11.25 -8.38
CA ALA A 79 0.30 -10.85 -7.90
C ALA A 79 -0.52 -11.99 -7.25
N ASP A 80 -0.24 -13.24 -7.61
CA ASP A 80 -0.91 -14.40 -7.04
C ASP A 80 -0.47 -14.62 -5.58
N ASN A 81 -1.45 -14.67 -4.68
CA ASN A 81 -1.32 -14.87 -3.22
C ASN A 81 -0.72 -13.73 -2.38
N ILE A 82 -0.26 -12.63 -2.99
CA ILE A 82 0.24 -11.45 -2.24
C ILE A 82 -0.76 -10.93 -1.22
N MET A 83 -2.06 -10.96 -1.54
CA MET A 83 -3.08 -10.46 -0.61
C MET A 83 -3.12 -11.30 0.67
N GLN A 84 -2.92 -12.61 0.57
CA GLN A 84 -2.89 -13.50 1.73
C GLN A 84 -1.59 -13.34 2.51
N ASP A 85 -0.46 -13.22 1.82
CA ASP A 85 0.84 -12.97 2.44
C ASP A 85 0.84 -11.66 3.24
N VAL A 86 0.25 -10.60 2.69
CA VAL A 86 0.16 -9.31 3.39
C VAL A 86 -0.83 -9.36 4.56
N LEU A 87 -1.93 -10.11 4.45
CA LEU A 87 -2.84 -10.31 5.59
C LEU A 87 -2.15 -11.07 6.75
N ASN A 88 -1.24 -11.99 6.43
CA ASN A 88 -0.48 -12.73 7.44
C ASN A 88 0.55 -11.88 8.19
N ILE A 89 0.95 -10.72 7.66
CA ILE A 89 1.81 -9.75 8.38
C ILE A 89 1.08 -9.17 9.60
N GLY A 90 -0.26 -9.15 9.59
CA GLY A 90 -1.07 -8.54 10.65
C GLY A 90 -1.22 -7.04 10.43
N ILE A 91 -2.02 -6.66 9.44
CA ILE A 91 -2.31 -5.26 9.13
C ILE A 91 -3.09 -4.63 10.31
N PRO A 92 -2.63 -3.50 10.87
CA PRO A 92 -3.33 -2.80 11.93
C PRO A 92 -4.75 -2.38 11.52
N ASN A 93 -5.68 -2.37 12.47
CA ASN A 93 -7.09 -2.05 12.21
C ASN A 93 -7.33 -0.60 11.74
N ASP A 94 -6.40 0.32 12.05
CA ASP A 94 -6.43 1.73 11.62
C ASP A 94 -5.83 1.94 10.22
N MET A 95 -5.45 0.86 9.55
CA MET A 95 -4.78 0.90 8.26
C MET A 95 -5.65 0.29 7.15
N THR A 96 -5.75 1.01 6.04
CA THR A 96 -6.38 0.52 4.82
C THR A 96 -5.32 0.02 3.86
N PHE A 97 -5.50 -1.18 3.32
CA PHE A 97 -4.57 -1.80 2.38
C PHE A 97 -5.22 -1.96 0.99
N TYR A 98 -4.41 -1.73 -0.04
CA TYR A 98 -4.80 -1.88 -1.43
C TYR A 98 -3.68 -2.55 -2.24
N THR A 99 -4.06 -3.41 -3.17
CA THR A 99 -3.19 -3.85 -4.25
C THR A 99 -3.54 -3.09 -5.53
N TYR A 100 -2.52 -2.65 -6.27
CA TYR A 100 -2.69 -2.01 -7.56
C TYR A 100 -1.71 -2.61 -8.56
N GLY A 101 -2.19 -3.12 -9.68
CA GLY A 101 -1.35 -3.67 -10.74
C GLY A 101 -2.16 -3.76 -12.02
N SER A 102 -1.46 -3.84 -13.15
CA SER A 102 -2.12 -4.11 -14.42
C SER A 102 -2.62 -5.55 -14.40
N ARG A 103 -3.94 -5.74 -14.39
CA ARG A 103 -4.54 -7.02 -14.80
C ARG A 103 -4.25 -7.13 -16.30
N ILE A 104 -3.21 -7.86 -16.66
CA ILE A 104 -3.04 -8.35 -18.03
C ILE A 104 -3.86 -9.63 -18.14
#